data_AF-A0A929MW86-F1
#
_entry.id   AF-A0A929MW86-F1
#
_cell.length_a   1.000
_cell.length_b   1.000
_cell.length_c   1.000
_cell.angle_alpha   90.00
_cell.angle_beta   90.00
_cell.angle_gamma   90.00
#
_symmetry.space_group_name_H-M   'P 1'
#
loop_
_entity.id
_entity.type
_entity.pdbx_description
1 polymer ?
#
loop_
_entity_poly.entity_id
_entity_poly.type
_entity_poly.pdbx_seq_one_letter_code
_entity_poly.pdbx_strand_id
1 'polypeptide(L)'
;MKRLFSLLKPFDYLIILGVIALSFLPNILTFYHYQGLNNSEEVGQVIEASSTKATPASSSTYALIKIDGKEVDRFDLSEDAPHEEKTYYPHPGQYNIIERDGKRIRVREDNSPDQIAVKTSWVGRPGQVSICLPHGLIIEIHGERSTGGRTDTSQSSNANSSQEEDLVLPK
;
A
#
# COMPACT_ATOMS: atom_id res chain seq x y z
N MET A 1 -33.97 32.25 -7.84
CA MET A 1 -32.93 31.51 -8.60
C MET A 1 -33.44 30.96 -9.94
N LYS A 2 -34.16 31.74 -10.77
CA LYS A 2 -34.64 31.30 -12.11
C LYS A 2 -34.11 32.16 -13.27
N ARG A 3 -33.26 33.15 -12.96
CA ARG A 3 -32.77 34.13 -13.95
C ARG A 3 -31.47 33.71 -14.65
N LEU A 4 -30.88 32.56 -14.28
CA LEU A 4 -29.70 32.00 -14.93
C LEU A 4 -30.04 31.13 -16.15
N PHE A 5 -31.18 30.43 -16.11
CA PHE A 5 -31.60 29.47 -17.15
C PHE A 5 -32.23 30.12 -18.41
N SER A 6 -32.42 31.45 -18.41
CA SER A 6 -33.06 32.16 -19.53
C SER A 6 -32.08 32.71 -20.57
N LEU A 7 -30.77 32.66 -20.29
CA LEU A 7 -29.72 33.13 -21.20
C LEU A 7 -29.13 32.01 -22.06
N LEU A 8 -29.45 30.75 -21.73
CA LEU A 8 -28.99 29.56 -22.43
C LEU A 8 -29.97 29.24 -23.57
N LYS A 9 -29.46 29.21 -24.80
CA LYS A 9 -30.23 28.77 -25.97
C LYS A 9 -30.67 27.32 -25.76
N PRO A 10 -31.80 26.86 -26.35
CA PRO A 10 -32.27 25.50 -26.19
C PRO A 10 -31.21 24.43 -26.56
N PHE A 11 -30.32 24.74 -27.50
CA PHE A 11 -29.20 23.88 -27.89
C PHE A 11 -28.03 23.84 -26.89
N ASP A 12 -27.86 24.88 -26.08
CA ASP A 12 -26.74 24.96 -25.12
C ASP A 12 -26.90 23.93 -24.00
N TYR A 13 -28.15 23.56 -23.67
CA TYR A 13 -28.46 22.47 -22.75
C TYR A 13 -27.98 21.10 -23.25
N LEU A 14 -28.02 20.85 -24.56
CA LEU A 14 -27.51 19.61 -25.15
C LEU A 14 -25.97 19.55 -25.05
N ILE A 15 -25.31 20.69 -25.24
CA ILE A 15 -23.85 20.81 -25.12
C ILE A 15 -23.44 20.62 -23.66
N ILE A 16 -24.10 21.30 -22.73
CA ILE A 16 -23.80 21.18 -21.29
C ILE A 16 -24.02 19.75 -20.81
N LEU A 17 -25.13 19.10 -21.19
CA LEU A 17 -25.40 17.71 -20.83
C LEU A 17 -24.34 16.76 -21.42
N GLY A 18 -23.94 16.98 -22.67
CA GLY A 18 -22.90 16.20 -23.34
C GLY A 18 -21.54 16.35 -22.68
N VAL A 19 -21.13 17.57 -22.30
CA VAL A 19 -19.86 17.84 -21.61
C VAL A 19 -19.86 17.23 -20.21
N ILE A 20 -20.98 17.32 -19.49
CA ILE A 20 -21.13 16.65 -18.19
C ILE A 20 -20.98 15.14 -18.38
N ALA A 21 -21.72 14.51 -19.30
CA ALA A 21 -21.61 13.07 -19.56
C ALA A 21 -20.19 12.65 -19.98
N LEU A 22 -19.52 13.45 -20.80
CA LEU A 22 -18.14 13.20 -21.25
C LEU A 22 -17.15 13.23 -20.07
N SER A 23 -17.37 14.09 -19.07
CA SER A 23 -16.52 14.16 -17.88
C SER A 23 -16.58 12.91 -16.99
N PHE A 24 -17.65 12.11 -17.11
CA PHE A 24 -17.77 10.84 -16.39
C PHE A 24 -17.12 9.66 -17.13
N LEU A 25 -16.70 9.81 -18.40
CA LEU A 25 -16.06 8.72 -19.15
C LEU A 25 -14.78 8.17 -18.50
N PRO A 26 -13.86 8.98 -17.95
CA PRO A 26 -12.67 8.47 -17.27
C PRO A 26 -13.00 7.66 -16.02
N ASN A 27 -14.03 8.06 -15.27
CA ASN A 27 -14.50 7.36 -14.07
C ASN A 27 -15.21 6.05 -14.43
N ILE A 28 -15.97 6.05 -15.53
CA ILE A 28 -16.65 4.85 -16.05
C ILE A 28 -15.62 3.87 -16.63
N LEU A 29 -14.64 4.34 -17.39
CA LEU A 29 -13.58 3.52 -17.95
C LEU A 29 -12.71 2.89 -16.86
N THR A 30 -12.34 3.66 -15.84
CA THR A 30 -11.61 3.12 -14.69
C THR A 30 -12.46 2.12 -13.92
N PHE A 31 -13.74 2.39 -13.67
CA PHE A 31 -14.67 1.43 -13.05
C PHE A 31 -14.77 0.10 -13.85
N TYR A 32 -14.94 0.16 -15.17
CA TYR A 32 -14.95 -1.04 -16.01
C TYR A 32 -13.59 -1.77 -16.04
N HIS A 33 -12.48 -1.03 -16.05
CA HIS A 33 -11.15 -1.63 -15.94
C HIS A 33 -10.94 -2.32 -14.59
N TYR A 34 -11.52 -1.79 -13.50
CA TYR A 34 -11.55 -2.45 -12.20
C TYR A 34 -12.46 -3.67 -12.15
N GLN A 35 -13.56 -3.68 -12.92
CA GLN A 35 -14.54 -4.77 -12.91
C GLN A 35 -14.18 -5.94 -13.86
N GLY A 36 -13.27 -5.72 -14.82
CA GLY A 36 -12.89 -6.68 -15.86
C GLY A 36 -12.00 -7.86 -15.42
N LEU A 37 -11.65 -7.99 -14.14
CA LEU A 37 -10.88 -9.14 -13.62
C LEU A 37 -11.76 -10.31 -13.14
N ASN A 38 -13.10 -10.18 -13.18
CA ASN A 38 -14.01 -11.14 -12.52
C ASN A 38 -14.97 -11.89 -13.46
N ASN A 39 -14.92 -11.69 -14.78
CA ASN A 39 -15.79 -12.43 -15.71
C ASN A 39 -15.00 -12.89 -16.94
N SER A 40 -14.71 -14.18 -16.97
CA SER A 40 -14.26 -14.90 -18.15
C SER A 40 -15.44 -15.16 -19.09
N GLU A 41 -15.27 -14.74 -20.35
CA GLU A 41 -15.60 -15.47 -21.61
C GLU A 41 -16.25 -14.62 -22.72
N GLU A 42 -15.70 -14.85 -23.92
CA GLU A 42 -16.16 -14.55 -25.29
C GLU A 42 -16.27 -13.09 -25.79
N VAL A 43 -15.35 -12.67 -26.65
CA VAL A 43 -15.51 -12.65 -28.13
C VAL A 43 -14.11 -12.51 -28.76
N GLY A 44 -13.68 -13.53 -29.52
CA GLY A 44 -12.45 -13.51 -30.33
C GLY A 44 -12.50 -12.45 -31.43
N GLN A 45 -11.41 -12.03 -32.07
CA GLN A 45 -10.27 -12.80 -32.56
C GLN A 45 -9.25 -11.81 -33.15
N VAL A 46 -8.02 -12.32 -33.36
CA VAL A 46 -6.78 -11.69 -33.87
C VAL A 46 -6.04 -10.91 -32.78
N ILE A 47 -5.02 -11.46 -32.12
CA ILE A 47 -3.80 -12.06 -32.68
C ILE A 47 -3.35 -13.23 -31.78
N GLU A 48 -3.14 -14.41 -32.39
CA GLU A 48 -2.47 -15.55 -31.78
C GLU A 48 -0.95 -15.42 -31.86
N ALA A 49 -0.27 -16.19 -31.00
CA ALA A 49 1.15 -16.53 -31.01
C ALA A 49 2.10 -15.69 -30.13
N SER A 50 1.81 -15.65 -28.82
CA SER A 50 2.85 -16.00 -27.85
C SER A 50 2.19 -16.34 -26.51
N SER A 51 2.02 -17.65 -26.32
CA SER A 51 1.80 -18.26 -25.02
C SER A 51 2.84 -17.74 -24.03
N THR A 52 2.41 -16.94 -23.08
CA THR A 52 2.93 -17.05 -21.73
C THR A 52 1.73 -16.88 -20.83
N LYS A 53 1.29 -18.01 -20.26
CA LYS A 53 0.46 -18.08 -19.06
C LYS A 53 1.08 -17.12 -18.05
N ALA A 54 0.56 -15.88 -18.01
CA ALA A 54 0.95 -14.91 -17.02
C ALA A 54 0.37 -15.44 -15.70
N THR A 55 1.22 -16.15 -14.95
CA THR A 55 1.15 -16.18 -13.51
C THR A 55 0.75 -14.77 -13.06
N PRO A 56 -0.34 -14.58 -12.29
CA PRO A 56 -0.64 -13.25 -11.76
C PRO A 56 0.64 -12.83 -11.06
N ALA A 57 1.25 -11.72 -11.51
CA ALA A 57 2.43 -11.20 -10.86
C ALA A 57 2.02 -10.96 -9.41
N SER A 58 2.43 -11.87 -8.53
CA SER A 58 2.13 -11.81 -7.11
C SER A 58 2.91 -10.61 -6.61
N SER A 59 2.25 -9.46 -6.53
CA SER A 59 2.79 -8.30 -5.86
C SER A 59 2.80 -8.64 -4.37
N SER A 60 3.96 -9.04 -3.84
CA SER A 60 4.16 -9.28 -2.42
C SER A 60 3.90 -7.95 -1.69
N THR A 61 2.85 -7.91 -0.88
CA THR A 61 2.55 -6.77 -0.02
C THR A 61 2.94 -7.16 1.39
N TYR A 62 3.67 -6.29 2.08
CA TYR A 62 4.08 -6.52 3.46
C TYR A 62 3.96 -5.24 4.28
N ALA A 63 3.72 -5.40 5.58
CA ALA A 63 3.79 -4.32 6.56
C ALA A 63 5.15 -4.32 7.25
N LEU A 64 5.78 -3.16 7.27
CA LEU A 64 7.06 -2.92 7.91
C LEU A 64 6.82 -2.17 9.23
N ILE A 65 7.26 -2.76 10.34
CA ILE A 65 7.16 -2.14 11.66
C ILE A 65 8.49 -1.47 11.99
N LYS A 66 8.43 -0.18 12.31
CA LYS A 66 9.58 0.59 12.77
C LYS A 66 9.34 1.16 14.15
N ILE A 67 10.39 1.18 14.96
CA ILE A 67 10.47 1.89 16.23
C ILE A 67 11.68 2.81 16.16
N ASP A 68 11.47 4.11 16.38
CA ASP A 68 12.49 5.16 16.28
C ASP A 68 13.25 5.13 14.94
N GLY A 69 12.52 4.87 13.87
CA GLY A 69 13.04 4.78 12.51
C GLY A 69 13.81 3.50 12.17
N LYS A 70 14.01 2.60 13.14
CA LYS A 70 14.64 1.30 12.92
C LYS A 70 13.59 0.24 12.67
N GLU A 71 13.80 -0.55 11.63
CA GLU A 71 12.99 -1.73 11.36
C GLU A 71 13.15 -2.76 12.48
N VAL A 72 12.01 -3.20 13.03
CA VAL A 72 11.96 -4.19 14.11
C VAL A 72 11.17 -5.44 13.73
N ASP A 73 10.27 -5.35 12.75
CA ASP A 73 9.51 -6.50 12.28
C ASP A 73 8.94 -6.31 10.86
N ARG A 74 8.57 -7.43 10.24
CA ARG A 74 7.88 -7.49 8.94
C ARG A 74 6.75 -8.50 8.99
N PHE A 75 5.59 -8.11 8.47
CA PHE A 75 4.43 -8.97 8.33
C PHE A 75 4.02 -9.09 6.87
N ASP A 76 4.01 -10.30 6.33
CA ASP A 76 3.41 -10.55 5.01
C ASP A 76 1.90 -10.34 5.08
N LEU A 77 1.38 -9.57 4.13
CA LEU A 77 -0.05 -9.27 3.98
C LEU A 77 -0.59 -10.00 2.75
N SER A 78 -1.11 -11.21 2.98
CA SER A 78 -1.72 -12.07 1.96
C SER A 78 -3.09 -12.56 2.43
N GLU A 79 -3.92 -13.10 1.54
CA GLU A 79 -5.22 -13.69 1.96
C GLU A 79 -5.02 -14.84 2.94
N ASP A 80 -3.92 -15.59 2.80
CA ASP A 80 -3.64 -16.79 3.57
C ASP A 80 -2.87 -16.49 4.87
N ALA A 81 -2.53 -15.21 5.12
CA ALA A 81 -1.79 -14.82 6.30
C ALA A 81 -2.66 -15.01 7.56
N PRO A 82 -2.14 -15.69 8.61
CA PRO A 82 -2.92 -15.96 9.79
C PRO A 82 -3.16 -14.69 10.59
N HIS A 83 -4.29 -14.69 11.30
CA HIS A 83 -4.57 -13.70 12.32
C HIS A 83 -3.53 -13.81 13.45
N GLU A 84 -2.86 -12.71 13.75
CA GLU A 84 -1.77 -12.66 14.72
C GLU A 84 -1.80 -11.33 15.48
N GLU A 85 -1.51 -11.38 16.78
CA GLU A 85 -1.33 -10.21 17.62
C GLU A 85 0.06 -10.20 18.26
N LYS A 86 0.71 -9.05 18.23
CA LYS A 86 2.04 -8.84 18.80
C LYS A 86 2.13 -7.51 19.51
N THR A 87 2.60 -7.54 20.75
CA THR A 87 2.80 -6.35 21.57
C THR A 87 4.23 -5.85 21.46
N TYR A 88 4.38 -4.56 21.22
CA TYR A 88 5.66 -3.85 21.18
C TYR A 88 5.75 -2.91 22.38
N TYR A 89 6.96 -2.77 22.92
CA TYR A 89 7.27 -1.86 24.02
C TYR A 89 8.38 -0.88 23.59
N PRO A 90 8.04 0.22 22.89
CA PRO A 90 9.04 1.13 22.34
C PRO A 90 9.91 1.83 23.41
N HIS A 91 9.30 2.22 24.53
CA HIS A 91 9.96 2.88 25.65
C HIS A 91 9.40 2.39 26.99
N PRO A 92 10.05 2.68 28.13
CA PRO A 92 9.55 2.29 29.45
C PRO A 92 8.11 2.77 29.69
N GLY A 93 7.21 1.82 29.95
CA GLY A 93 5.80 2.10 30.22
C GLY A 93 4.96 2.41 28.98
N GLN A 94 5.50 2.36 27.76
CA GLN A 94 4.75 2.53 26.52
C GLN A 94 4.51 1.17 25.86
N TYR A 95 3.33 0.98 25.28
CA TYR A 95 3.03 -0.22 24.50
C TYR A 95 2.15 0.06 23.29
N ASN A 96 2.26 -0.79 22.27
CA ASN A 96 1.33 -0.88 21.15
C ASN A 96 1.05 -2.36 20.87
N ILE A 97 -0.22 -2.73 20.83
CA ILE A 97 -0.69 -4.06 20.41
C ILE A 97 -1.02 -3.97 18.93
N ILE A 98 -0.21 -4.62 18.10
CA ILE A 98 -0.42 -4.71 16.66
C ILE A 98 -1.19 -5.99 16.36
N GLU A 99 -2.20 -5.88 15.50
CA GLU A 99 -3.05 -6.98 15.06
C GLU A 99 -2.99 -7.06 13.53
N ARG A 100 -2.58 -8.22 13.02
CA ARG A 100 -2.66 -8.58 11.59
C ARG A 100 -3.84 -9.51 11.38
N ASP A 101 -4.56 -9.29 10.28
CA ASP A 101 -5.63 -10.17 9.81
C ASP A 101 -5.59 -10.23 8.28
N GLY A 102 -5.01 -11.30 7.72
CA GLY A 102 -4.86 -11.47 6.28
C GLY A 102 -4.08 -10.31 5.63
N LYS A 103 -4.75 -9.58 4.73
CA LYS A 103 -4.19 -8.46 3.95
C LYS A 103 -4.12 -7.12 4.67
N ARG A 104 -4.48 -7.07 5.96
CA ARG A 104 -4.58 -5.83 6.72
C ARG A 104 -3.92 -5.96 8.08
N ILE A 105 -3.47 -4.83 8.59
CA ILE A 105 -2.82 -4.71 9.89
C ILE A 105 -3.27 -3.41 10.55
N ARG A 106 -3.30 -3.37 11.88
CA ARG A 106 -3.61 -2.16 12.64
C ARG A 106 -2.90 -2.15 13.99
N VAL A 107 -2.87 -0.99 14.62
CA VAL A 107 -2.70 -0.91 16.07
C VAL A 107 -4.08 -1.15 16.69
N ARG A 108 -4.28 -2.29 17.34
CA ARG A 108 -5.53 -2.65 18.02
C ARG A 108 -5.73 -1.79 19.26
N GLU A 109 -4.65 -1.58 20.02
CA GLU A 109 -4.63 -0.83 21.27
C GLU A 109 -3.24 -0.24 21.50
N ASP A 110 -3.17 0.94 22.11
CA ASP A 110 -1.95 1.50 22.68
C ASP A 110 -2.29 2.41 23.87
N ASN A 111 -1.29 2.77 24.68
CA ASN A 111 -1.47 3.76 25.75
C ASN A 111 -1.00 5.18 25.38
N SER A 112 -0.99 5.50 24.07
CA SER A 112 -0.65 6.85 23.62
C SER A 112 -1.77 7.85 23.98
N PRO A 113 -1.46 9.12 24.25
CA PRO A 113 -2.48 10.11 24.60
C PRO A 113 -3.40 10.47 23.43
N ASP A 114 -2.90 10.41 22.19
CA ASP A 114 -3.64 10.88 21.02
C ASP A 114 -4.52 9.78 20.38
N GLN A 115 -4.18 8.51 20.61
CA GLN A 115 -4.85 7.34 20.05
C GLN A 115 -4.97 7.40 18.52
N ILE A 116 -4.06 8.11 17.84
CA ILE A 116 -4.14 8.32 16.38
C ILE A 116 -4.01 6.98 15.66
N ALA A 117 -3.00 6.18 16.00
CA ALA A 117 -2.76 4.88 15.36
C ALA A 117 -3.95 3.92 15.52
N VAL A 118 -4.55 3.88 16.71
CA VAL A 118 -5.75 3.09 17.01
C VAL A 118 -6.94 3.57 16.17
N LYS A 119 -7.15 4.89 16.08
CA LYS A 119 -8.23 5.51 15.28
C LYS A 119 -8.02 5.34 13.78
N THR A 120 -6.78 5.29 13.30
CA THR A 120 -6.44 4.99 11.90
C THR A 120 -6.93 3.60 11.50
N SER A 121 -6.95 2.64 12.45
CA SER A 121 -7.48 1.30 12.24
C SER A 121 -6.76 0.56 11.11
N TRP A 122 -7.46 -0.32 10.40
CA TRP A 122 -6.92 -1.21 9.37
C TRP A 122 -6.26 -0.46 8.21
N VAL A 123 -4.98 -0.74 8.00
CA VAL A 123 -4.19 -0.38 6.82
C VAL A 123 -3.73 -1.64 6.10
N GLY A 124 -3.57 -1.58 4.78
CA GLY A 124 -3.19 -2.76 3.98
C GLY A 124 -2.89 -2.50 2.51
N ARG A 125 -3.04 -1.26 2.03
CA ARG A 125 -2.66 -0.88 0.66
C ARG A 125 -1.24 -0.32 0.65
N PRO A 126 -0.39 -0.69 -0.33
CA PRO A 126 0.93 -0.08 -0.50
C PRO A 126 0.88 1.46 -0.45
N GLY A 127 1.78 2.06 0.32
CA GLY A 127 1.84 3.50 0.58
C GLY A 127 0.97 3.99 1.73
N GLN A 128 0.10 3.16 2.31
CA GLN A 128 -0.57 3.50 3.57
C GLN A 128 0.39 3.42 4.76
N VAL A 129 0.13 4.25 5.77
CA VAL A 129 0.90 4.32 7.00
C VAL A 129 -0.04 4.45 8.20
N SER A 130 0.27 3.74 9.30
CA SER A 130 -0.29 4.00 10.63
C SER A 130 0.84 4.41 11.58
N ILE A 131 0.66 5.52 12.31
CA ILE A 131 1.74 6.15 13.06
C ILE A 131 1.32 6.49 14.49
N CYS A 132 2.14 6.07 15.46
CA CYS A 132 2.04 6.42 16.87
C CYS A 132 3.26 7.26 17.25
N LEU A 133 3.17 8.59 17.03
CA LEU A 133 4.27 9.52 17.25
C LEU A 133 4.81 9.49 18.70
N PRO A 134 3.98 9.48 19.76
CA PRO A 134 4.48 9.46 21.14
C PRO A 134 5.33 8.24 21.47
N HIS A 135 5.15 7.13 20.74
CA HIS A 135 5.89 5.88 20.93
C HIS A 135 6.95 5.64 19.85
N GLY A 136 7.13 6.56 18.90
CA GLY A 136 8.07 6.37 17.78
C GLY A 136 7.74 5.18 16.87
N LEU A 137 6.52 4.63 16.95
CA LEU A 137 6.10 3.42 16.23
C LEU A 137 5.41 3.77 14.91
N ILE A 138 5.86 3.13 13.83
CA ILE A 138 5.33 3.32 12.48
C ILE A 138 5.05 1.96 11.85
N ILE A 139 3.88 1.81 11.25
CA ILE A 139 3.49 0.70 10.38
C ILE A 139 3.44 1.25 8.95
N GLU A 140 4.33 0.80 8.07
CA GLU A 140 4.36 1.19 6.65
C GLU A 140 3.96 0.00 5.78
N ILE A 141 3.04 0.20 4.83
CA ILE A 141 2.67 -0.85 3.89
C ILE A 141 3.48 -0.70 2.60
N HIS A 142 4.27 -1.71 2.27
CA HIS A 142 5.09 -1.77 1.08
C HIS A 142 4.53 -2.80 0.10
N GLY A 143 4.63 -2.49 -1.19
CA GLY A 143 4.30 -3.41 -2.27
C GLY A 143 5.56 -3.65 -3.11
N GLU A 144 6.04 -4.88 -3.13
CA GLU A 144 7.04 -5.30 -4.08
C GLU A 144 6.37 -5.52 -5.43
N ARG A 145 6.78 -4.71 -6.41
CA ARG A 145 6.50 -5.02 -7.80
C ARG A 145 7.51 -6.08 -8.21
N SER A 146 7.06 -7.31 -8.41
CA SER A 146 7.84 -8.31 -9.12
C SER A 146 8.01 -7.84 -10.57
N THR A 147 8.98 -6.97 -10.80
CA THR A 147 9.43 -6.59 -12.14
C THR A 147 10.07 -7.83 -12.75
N GLY A 148 9.30 -8.54 -13.58
CA GLY A 148 9.87 -9.51 -14.49
C GLY A 148 10.93 -8.83 -15.35
N GLY A 149 12.19 -9.16 -15.10
CA GLY A 149 13.34 -8.92 -15.97
C GLY A 149 13.71 -7.46 -16.27
N ARG A 150 14.64 -6.92 -15.47
CA ARG A 150 15.83 -6.21 -15.98
C ARG A 150 16.86 -6.10 -14.85
N THR A 151 17.88 -6.95 -14.93
CA THR A 151 19.14 -6.83 -14.20
C THR A 151 19.90 -5.64 -14.76
N ASP A 152 19.67 -4.46 -14.17
CA ASP A 152 20.63 -3.36 -14.30
C ASP A 152 21.55 -3.39 -13.09
N THR A 153 22.60 -4.21 -13.22
CA THR A 153 23.80 -4.17 -12.40
C THR A 153 24.37 -2.76 -12.46
N SER A 154 24.03 -1.92 -11.50
CA SER A 154 24.80 -0.74 -11.15
C SER A 154 25.63 -1.10 -9.92
N GLN A 155 26.89 -1.42 -10.18
CA GLN A 155 27.96 -1.46 -9.20
C GLN A 155 27.91 -0.20 -8.33
N SER A 156 27.67 -0.37 -7.03
CA SER A 156 28.24 0.52 -6.03
C SER A 156 29.29 -0.27 -5.28
N SER A 157 30.48 -0.32 -5.86
CA SER A 157 31.72 -0.61 -5.15
C SER A 157 31.85 0.37 -3.99
N ASN A 158 31.90 -0.12 -2.75
CA ASN A 158 32.63 0.59 -1.72
C ASN A 158 33.44 -0.40 -0.88
N ALA A 159 34.74 -0.42 -1.16
CA ALA A 159 35.75 -1.12 -0.41
C ALA A 159 36.58 -0.07 0.35
N ASN A 160 36.55 -0.13 1.69
CA ASN A 160 37.67 0.03 2.63
C ASN A 160 37.09 0.21 4.03
N SER A 161 37.26 -0.74 4.96
CA SER A 161 38.49 -1.09 5.70
C SER A 161 38.90 -0.01 6.72
N SER A 162 38.68 -0.32 8.00
CA SER A 162 39.45 0.10 9.19
C SER A 162 38.74 -0.54 10.40
N GLN A 163 39.21 -1.70 10.86
CA GLN A 163 40.12 -1.86 12.00
C GLN A 163 39.38 -2.24 13.28
N GLU A 164 39.34 -3.56 13.45
CA GLU A 164 39.43 -4.33 14.68
C GLU A 164 40.36 -3.66 15.71
N GLU A 165 39.86 -3.36 16.92
CA GLU A 165 40.61 -3.56 18.16
C GLU A 165 39.67 -4.10 19.23
N ASP A 166 39.81 -5.41 19.41
CA ASP A 166 39.28 -6.23 20.48
C ASP A 166 40.14 -6.00 21.73
N LEU A 167 39.64 -5.25 22.72
CA LEU A 167 40.32 -5.10 24.01
C LEU A 167 39.89 -6.25 24.94
N VAL A 168 40.44 -7.43 24.68
CA VAL A 168 40.39 -8.57 25.60
C VAL A 168 41.26 -8.25 26.82
N LEU A 169 40.62 -8.10 27.98
CA LEU A 169 41.28 -8.22 29.28
C LEU A 169 41.29 -9.70 29.71
N PRO A 170 42.46 -10.28 30.02
CA PRO A 170 42.47 -11.39 30.96
C PRO A 170 43.52 -11.23 32.09
N LYS A 171 43.01 -11.47 33.31
CA LYS A 171 43.64 -11.77 34.62
C LYS A 171 44.25 -10.61 35.41
#